data_AF-A0A2V5USX1-F1
#
_entry.id   AF-A0A2V5USX1-F1
#
_cell.length_a   1.000
_cell.length_b   1.000
_cell.length_c   1.000
_cell.angle_alpha   90.00
_cell.angle_beta   90.00
_cell.angle_gamma   90.00
#
_symmetry.space_group_name_H-M   'P 1'
#
loop_
_entity.id
_entity.type
_entity.pdbx_description
1 polymer ?
#
loop_
_entity_poly.entity_id
_entity_poly.type
_entity_poly.pdbx_seq_one_letter_code
_entity_poly.pdbx_strand_id
1 'polypeptide(L)'
;MQAPLSRLRIEDLTTSNEAMARCLQLAALAAKSDVPVVLLGETGTGKTLLAHAIHNSSARAGKPFIAFNASAISDTLLESQLFGHERGAFTGAQQSVKGKFELADGGTLFLDEISEMSPLAQVKILRVL
;
A
#
# COMPACT_ATOMS: atom_id res chain seq x y z
N MET A 1 -14.86 16.87 13.07
CA MET A 1 -15.14 15.83 12.06
C MET A 1 -13.82 15.47 11.39
N GLN A 2 -13.34 14.23 11.54
CA GLN A 2 -12.17 13.77 10.79
C GLN A 2 -12.53 13.67 9.30
N ALA A 3 -11.67 14.18 8.41
CA ALA A 3 -11.85 13.99 6.98
C ALA A 3 -11.78 12.48 6.66
N PRO A 4 -12.62 11.97 5.72
CA PRO A 4 -12.48 10.59 5.28
C PRO A 4 -11.07 10.39 4.69
N LEU A 5 -10.47 9.21 4.94
CA LEU A 5 -9.10 8.89 4.51
C LEU A 5 -8.86 9.12 3.00
N SER A 6 -9.93 9.04 2.20
CA SER A 6 -9.92 9.32 0.76
C SER A 6 -9.60 10.77 0.39
N ARG A 7 -9.56 11.70 1.34
CA ARG A 7 -9.23 13.12 1.11
C ARG A 7 -8.11 13.65 1.99
N LEU A 8 -7.61 12.85 2.92
CA LEU A 8 -6.56 13.24 3.85
C LEU A 8 -5.26 13.55 3.09
N ARG A 9 -4.74 14.77 3.20
CA ARG A 9 -3.45 15.19 2.62
C ARG A 9 -2.40 15.39 3.71
N ILE A 10 -1.15 15.50 3.29
CA ILE A 10 -0.02 15.74 4.21
C ILE A 10 -0.24 17.05 5.00
N GLU A 11 -0.79 18.08 4.37
CA GLU A 11 -1.09 19.38 4.98
C GLU A 11 -2.14 19.30 6.10
N ASP A 12 -2.99 18.26 6.09
CA ASP A 12 -3.99 18.02 7.13
C ASP A 12 -3.40 17.35 8.39
N LEU A 13 -2.16 16.85 8.31
CA LEU A 13 -1.48 16.19 9.42
C LEU A 13 -0.68 17.20 10.25
N THR A 14 -1.12 17.45 11.47
CA THR A 14 -0.44 18.34 12.42
C THR A 14 0.35 17.57 13.46
N THR A 15 1.54 18.06 13.83
CA THR A 15 2.37 17.48 14.88
C THR A 15 3.17 18.57 15.60
N SER A 16 3.39 18.40 16.91
CA SER A 16 4.34 19.19 17.70
C SER A 16 5.69 18.49 17.89
N ASN A 17 5.83 17.25 17.42
CA ASN A 17 7.05 16.46 17.51
C ASN A 17 7.96 16.69 16.30
N GLU A 18 9.21 17.08 16.53
CA GLU A 18 10.18 17.40 15.46
C GLU A 18 10.53 16.20 14.57
N ALA A 19 10.65 14.99 15.14
CA ALA A 19 10.91 13.79 14.35
C ALA A 19 9.75 13.47 13.41
N MET A 20 8.50 13.63 13.89
CA MET A 20 7.32 13.47 13.05
C MET A 20 7.23 14.59 11.99
N ALA A 21 7.61 15.83 12.32
CA ALA A 21 7.67 16.91 11.36
C ALA A 21 8.64 16.58 10.20
N ARG A 22 9.78 15.97 10.50
CA ARG A 22 10.71 15.45 9.49
C ARG A 22 10.09 14.33 8.64
N CYS A 23 9.33 13.42 9.24
CA CYS A 23 8.59 12.39 8.50
C CYS A 23 7.58 13.02 7.52
N LEU A 24 6.85 14.05 7.93
CA LEU A 24 5.90 14.77 7.05
C LEU A 24 6.62 15.49 5.90
N GLN A 25 7.79 16.08 6.15
CA GLN A 25 8.61 16.68 5.10
C GLN A 25 9.08 15.64 4.07
N LEU A 26 9.57 14.48 4.52
CA LEU A 26 9.97 13.39 3.64
C LEU A 26 8.78 12.82 2.86
N ALA A 27 7.62 12.69 3.51
CA ALA A 27 6.39 12.28 2.86
C ALA A 27 5.99 13.26 1.74
N ALA A 28 6.16 14.58 1.96
CA ALA A 28 5.85 15.59 0.96
C ALA A 28 6.80 15.54 -0.24
N LEU A 29 8.06 15.17 -0.03
CA LEU A 29 9.01 14.91 -1.11
C LEU A 29 8.67 13.63 -1.87
N ALA A 30 8.33 12.55 -1.15
CA ALA A 30 7.94 11.28 -1.74
C ALA A 30 6.65 11.38 -2.57
N ALA A 31 5.69 12.20 -2.15
CA ALA A 31 4.46 12.44 -2.91
C ALA A 31 4.71 13.09 -4.28
N LYS A 32 5.84 13.79 -4.46
CA LYS A 32 6.23 14.42 -5.73
C LYS A 32 7.00 13.49 -6.67
N SER A 33 7.19 12.22 -6.30
CA SER A 33 7.92 11.24 -7.10
C SER A 33 7.20 9.89 -7.17
N ASP A 34 7.72 9.03 -8.04
CA ASP A 34 7.22 7.66 -8.24
C ASP A 34 8.10 6.61 -7.57
N VAL A 35 8.94 7.02 -6.61
CA VAL A 35 9.80 6.08 -5.88
C VAL A 35 8.98 5.23 -4.91
N PRO A 36 9.33 3.94 -4.72
CA PRO A 36 8.78 3.15 -3.62
C PRO A 36 9.09 3.79 -2.26
N VAL A 37 8.11 3.78 -1.35
CA VAL A 37 8.23 4.37 -0.01
C VAL A 37 8.08 3.28 1.04
N VAL A 38 9.02 3.25 1.99
CA VAL A 38 8.95 2.35 3.16
C VAL A 38 8.53 3.16 4.38
N LEU A 39 7.41 2.78 4.99
CA LEU A 39 6.92 3.40 6.23
C LEU A 39 7.30 2.51 7.42
N LEU A 40 8.23 3.00 8.24
CA LEU A 40 8.68 2.32 9.46
C LEU A 40 8.04 2.96 10.68
N GLY A 41 7.57 2.13 11.60
CA GLY A 41 6.97 2.58 12.86
C GLY A 41 6.17 1.46 13.51
N GLU A 42 5.94 1.58 14.81
CA GLU A 42 5.18 0.61 15.60
C GLU A 42 3.71 0.52 15.14
N THR A 43 3.02 -0.55 15.53
CA THR A 43 1.59 -0.72 15.30
C THR A 43 0.81 0.44 15.94
N GLY A 44 -0.19 0.97 15.23
CA GLY A 44 -1.03 2.07 15.74
C GLY A 44 -0.43 3.48 15.63
N THR A 45 0.79 3.64 15.12
CA THR A 45 1.44 4.97 14.94
C THR A 45 0.90 5.80 13.75
N GLY A 46 -0.13 5.32 13.05
CA GLY A 46 -0.77 6.06 11.95
C GLY A 46 -0.12 5.89 10.58
N LYS A 47 0.65 4.82 10.34
CA LYS A 47 1.26 4.52 9.03
C LYS A 47 0.26 4.54 7.87
N THR A 48 -0.93 3.97 8.08
CA THR A 48 -2.00 3.98 7.08
C THR A 48 -2.49 5.39 6.76
N LEU A 49 -2.58 6.27 7.76
CA LEU A 49 -2.92 7.68 7.57
C LEU A 49 -1.88 8.37 6.69
N LEU A 50 -0.59 8.14 6.99
CA LEU A 50 0.51 8.72 6.23
C LEU A 50 0.57 8.18 4.79
N ALA A 51 0.29 6.89 4.57
CA ALA A 51 0.21 6.30 3.23
C ALA A 51 -0.90 6.95 2.38
N HIS A 52 -2.09 7.14 2.96
CA HIS A 52 -3.18 7.87 2.31
C HIS A 52 -2.79 9.32 2.03
N ALA A 53 -2.18 10.00 3.00
CA ALA A 53 -1.71 11.37 2.84
C ALA A 53 -0.71 11.52 1.69
N ILE A 54 0.28 10.62 1.59
CA ILE A 54 1.24 10.59 0.49
C ILE A 54 0.53 10.42 -0.85
N HIS A 55 -0.38 9.45 -0.96
CA HIS A 55 -1.14 9.21 -2.20
C HIS A 55 -1.99 10.43 -2.59
N ASN A 56 -2.78 10.97 -1.66
CA ASN A 56 -3.68 12.09 -1.91
C ASN A 56 -2.95 13.43 -2.17
N SER A 57 -1.67 13.53 -1.78
CA SER A 57 -0.79 14.67 -2.05
C SER A 57 0.09 14.48 -3.29
N SER A 58 -0.04 13.35 -4.01
CA SER A 58 0.76 13.04 -5.19
C SER A 58 0.05 13.32 -6.52
N ALA A 59 0.77 13.21 -7.64
CA ALA A 59 0.18 13.31 -8.99
C ALA A 59 -0.89 12.24 -9.28
N ARG A 60 -0.92 11.17 -8.47
CA ARG A 60 -1.86 10.03 -8.58
C ARG A 60 -3.04 10.10 -7.60
N ALA A 61 -3.29 11.25 -6.96
CA ALA A 61 -4.39 11.42 -5.99
C ALA A 61 -5.81 11.14 -6.53
N GLY A 62 -6.01 11.24 -7.86
CA GLY A 62 -7.29 10.91 -8.52
C GLY A 62 -7.38 9.46 -9.01
N LYS A 63 -6.40 8.63 -8.69
CA LYS A 63 -6.24 7.25 -9.18
C LYS A 63 -6.50 6.25 -8.05
N PRO A 64 -6.63 4.94 -8.33
CA PRO A 64 -6.89 3.96 -7.29
C PRO A 64 -5.82 3.94 -6.19
N PHE A 65 -6.26 3.86 -4.94
CA PHE A 65 -5.42 3.49 -3.80
C PHE A 65 -5.88 2.11 -3.34
N ILE A 66 -5.05 1.09 -3.54
CA ILE A 66 -5.34 -0.29 -3.17
C ILE A 66 -4.49 -0.64 -1.97
N ALA A 67 -5.14 -0.96 -0.85
CA ALA A 67 -4.45 -1.50 0.32
C ALA A 67 -4.50 -3.03 0.32
N PHE A 68 -3.39 -3.64 0.73
CA PHE A 68 -3.28 -5.07 0.94
C PHE A 68 -2.50 -5.30 2.23
N ASN A 69 -3.11 -6.00 3.19
CA ASN A 69 -2.48 -6.39 4.43
C ASN A 69 -2.00 -7.84 4.27
N ALA A 70 -0.73 -8.09 4.58
CA ALA A 70 -0.08 -9.38 4.37
C ALA A 70 -0.16 -10.33 5.58
N SER A 71 -0.96 -10.02 6.60
CA SER A 71 -1.07 -10.84 7.81
C SER A 71 -1.64 -12.22 7.53
N ALA A 72 -0.96 -13.25 8.07
CA ALA A 72 -1.46 -14.61 8.28
C ALA A 72 -2.26 -15.27 7.13
N ILE A 73 -1.84 -15.07 5.88
CA ILE A 73 -2.38 -15.79 4.71
C ILE A 73 -1.35 -16.76 4.14
N SER A 74 -1.82 -17.85 3.52
CA SER A 74 -0.91 -18.78 2.82
C SER A 74 -0.29 -18.11 1.58
N ASP A 75 0.94 -18.50 1.23
CA ASP A 75 1.65 -17.98 0.06
C ASP A 75 0.83 -18.07 -1.24
N THR A 76 0.05 -19.15 -1.41
CA THR A 76 -0.82 -19.34 -2.58
C THR A 76 -1.96 -18.35 -2.62
N LEU A 77 -2.59 -18.04 -1.48
CA LEU A 77 -3.65 -17.03 -1.41
C LEU A 77 -3.08 -15.62 -1.56
N LEU A 78 -1.92 -15.35 -0.98
CA LEU A 78 -1.20 -14.08 -1.13
C LEU A 78 -0.92 -13.80 -2.62
N GLU A 79 -0.35 -14.79 -3.31
CA GLU A 79 -0.06 -14.68 -4.75
C GLU A 79 -1.34 -14.48 -5.56
N SER A 80 -2.35 -15.30 -5.33
CA SER A 80 -3.64 -15.22 -5.99
C SER A 80 -4.31 -13.85 -5.81
N GLN A 81 -4.19 -13.22 -4.64
CA GLN A 81 -4.72 -11.89 -4.42
C GLN A 81 -3.86 -10.79 -5.04
N LEU A 82 -2.53 -10.84 -4.89
CA LEU A 82 -1.65 -9.80 -5.41
C LEU A 82 -1.61 -9.78 -6.94
N PHE A 83 -1.47 -10.96 -7.56
CA PHE A 83 -1.24 -11.11 -9.00
C PHE A 83 -2.50 -11.55 -9.75
N GLY A 84 -3.53 -12.00 -9.04
CA GLY A 84 -4.74 -12.54 -9.65
C GLY A 84 -4.59 -14.02 -9.99
N HIS A 85 -5.68 -14.59 -10.49
CA HIS A 85 -5.68 -15.96 -11.02
C HIS A 85 -6.76 -16.11 -12.07
N GLU A 86 -6.56 -17.07 -12.98
CA GLU A 86 -7.57 -17.49 -13.94
C GLU A 86 -8.44 -18.62 -13.38
N ARG A 87 -9.66 -18.74 -13.92
CA ARG A 87 -10.54 -19.87 -13.60
C ARG A 87 -9.83 -21.20 -13.85
N GLY A 88 -9.79 -22.05 -12.83
CA GLY A 88 -9.14 -23.35 -12.88
C GLY A 88 -7.64 -23.35 -12.57
N ALA A 89 -7.05 -22.22 -12.16
CA ALA A 89 -5.62 -22.16 -11.79
C ALA A 89 -5.25 -23.04 -10.57
N PHE A 90 -6.21 -23.31 -9.68
CA PHE A 90 -6.06 -24.24 -8.55
C PHE A 90 -7.42 -24.85 -8.15
N THR A 91 -7.40 -25.86 -7.29
CA THR A 91 -8.61 -26.48 -6.74
C THR A 91 -9.42 -25.45 -5.93
N GLY A 92 -10.56 -25.03 -6.48
CA GLY A 92 -11.41 -23.99 -5.88
C GLY A 92 -11.45 -22.67 -6.66
N ALA A 93 -10.61 -22.49 -7.70
CA ALA A 93 -10.62 -21.32 -8.58
C ALA A 93 -11.83 -21.34 -9.54
N GLN A 94 -13.02 -21.04 -9.02
CA GLN A 94 -14.26 -21.09 -9.80
C GLN A 94 -14.43 -19.92 -10.77
N GLN A 95 -13.72 -18.81 -10.55
CA GLN A 95 -13.79 -17.59 -11.36
C GLN A 95 -12.38 -17.01 -11.52
N SER A 96 -12.19 -16.19 -12.57
CA SER A 96 -10.97 -15.40 -12.70
C SER A 96 -11.06 -14.16 -11.80
N VAL A 97 -9.96 -13.81 -11.14
CA VAL A 97 -9.87 -12.67 -10.22
C VAL A 97 -8.69 -11.80 -10.60
N LYS A 98 -8.93 -10.50 -10.76
CA LYS A 98 -7.87 -9.51 -10.99
C LYS A 98 -7.00 -9.34 -9.75
N GLY A 99 -5.70 -9.26 -9.96
CA GLY A 99 -4.73 -9.03 -8.90
C GLY A 99 -4.79 -7.61 -8.34
N LYS A 100 -4.37 -7.42 -7.09
CA LYS A 100 -4.22 -6.10 -6.47
C LYS A 100 -3.28 -5.18 -7.25
N PHE A 101 -2.23 -5.72 -7.88
CA PHE A 101 -1.37 -4.94 -8.78
C PHE A 101 -2.14 -4.38 -9.97
N GLU A 102 -2.94 -5.21 -10.63
CA GLU A 102 -3.77 -4.77 -11.77
C GLU A 102 -4.84 -3.75 -11.33
N LEU A 103 -5.46 -3.96 -10.17
CA LEU A 103 -6.44 -3.02 -9.61
C LEU A 103 -5.82 -1.68 -9.21
N ALA A 104 -4.52 -1.67 -8.92
CA ALA A 104 -3.76 -0.48 -8.53
C ALA A 104 -3.10 0.22 -9.72
N ASP A 105 -3.32 -0.27 -10.95
CA ASP A 105 -2.66 0.27 -12.14
C ASP A 105 -2.92 1.77 -12.32
N GLY A 106 -1.86 2.51 -12.63
CA GLY A 106 -1.83 3.97 -12.66
C GLY A 106 -2.09 4.67 -11.32
N GLY A 107 -2.19 3.93 -10.22
CA GLY A 107 -2.50 4.39 -8.87
C GLY A 107 -1.43 4.04 -7.85
N THR A 108 -1.81 3.58 -6.67
CA THR A 108 -0.90 3.22 -5.57
C THR A 108 -1.32 1.91 -4.92
N LEU A 109 -0.37 0.98 -4.77
CA LEU A 109 -0.51 -0.21 -3.95
C LEU A 109 0.18 0.01 -2.61
N PHE A 110 -0.57 -0.04 -1.52
CA PHE A 110 -0.05 0.01 -0.15
C PHE A 110 0.00 -1.41 0.43
N LEU A 111 1.21 -1.87 0.74
CA LEU A 111 1.48 -3.17 1.36
C LEU A 111 1.69 -2.97 2.86
N ASP A 112 0.68 -3.31 3.65
CA ASP A 112 0.78 -3.28 5.11
C ASP A 112 1.30 -4.61 5.64
N GLU A 113 2.08 -4.55 6.72
CA GLU A 113 2.71 -5.73 7.34
C GLU A 113 3.55 -6.57 6.35
N ILE A 114 4.28 -5.91 5.43
CA ILE A 114 5.14 -6.60 4.45
C ILE A 114 6.21 -7.51 5.10
N SER A 115 6.57 -7.26 6.37
CA SER A 115 7.46 -8.11 7.15
C SER A 115 6.92 -9.52 7.41
N GLU A 116 5.60 -9.70 7.39
CA GLU A 116 4.94 -10.99 7.61
C GLU A 116 4.94 -11.89 6.37
N MET A 117 5.39 -11.37 5.22
CA MET A 117 5.49 -12.15 4.00
C MET A 117 6.62 -13.17 4.07
N SER A 118 6.38 -14.37 3.57
CA SER A 118 7.43 -15.36 3.39
C SER A 118 8.53 -14.85 2.43
N PRO A 119 9.78 -15.35 2.55
CA PRO A 119 10.84 -15.00 1.59
C PRO A 119 10.46 -15.30 0.13
N LEU A 120 9.66 -16.35 -0.10
CA LEU A 120 9.17 -16.70 -1.43
C LEU A 120 8.20 -15.66 -1.98
N ALA A 121 7.27 -15.16 -1.16
CA ALA A 121 6.36 -14.07 -1.51
C ALA A 121 7.13 -12.78 -1.82
N GLN A 122 8.14 -12.43 -1.01
CA GLN A 122 8.98 -11.25 -1.22
C GLN A 122 9.71 -11.29 -2.57
N VAL A 123 10.26 -12.44 -2.97
CA VAL A 123 10.90 -12.62 -4.28
C VAL A 123 9.93 -12.33 -5.44
N LYS A 124 8.64 -12.67 -5.29
CA LYS A 124 7.64 -12.40 -6.33
C LYS A 124 7.33 -10.91 -6.43
N ILE A 125 7.22 -10.21 -5.29
CA ILE A 125 7.03 -8.75 -5.29
C ILE A 125 8.22 -8.03 -5.94
N LEU A 126 9.45 -8.45 -5.64
CA LEU A 126 10.66 -7.85 -6.23
C LEU A 126 10.70 -7.90 -7.76
N ARG A 127 9.98 -8.82 -8.41
CA ARG A 127 9.91 -8.89 -9.88
C ARG A 127 9.00 -7.84 -10.50
N VAL A 128 8.17 -7.16 -9.71
CA VAL A 128 7.19 -6.16 -10.17
C VAL A 128 7.60 -4.73 -9.80
N LEU A 129 8.54 -4.55 -8.86
CA LEU A 129 9.04 -3.25 -8.42
C LEU A 129 10.00 -2.59 -9.43
#